data_AF-A0A645IQN0-F1
#
_entry.id   AF-A0A645IQN0-F1
#
_cell.length_a   1.000
_cell.length_b   1.000
_cell.length_c   1.000
_cell.angle_alpha   90.00
_cell.angle_beta   90.00
_cell.angle_gamma   90.00
#
_symmetry.space_group_name_H-M   'P 1'
#
loop_
_entity.id
_entity.type
_entity.pdbx_description
1 polymer ?
#
loop_
_entity_poly.entity_id
_entity_poly.type
_entity_poly.pdbx_seq_one_letter_code
_entity_poly.pdbx_strand_id
1 'polypeptide(L)'
;MNIISAKDHGESFLTLETGRAAAFMMDDALLYGEMAKAKRPADWVVVGTPQSYEAYGCMLRKDDPQFKKLVDTALNKAMTSGEAEKIYTKWFLNPIPPKGLNLNFPLSDSMKALYKAPNDKPFE
;
A
#
# COMPACT_ATOMS: atom_id res chain seq x y z
N MET A 1 5.21 -0.33 -27.40
CA MET A 1 4.78 -0.60 -26.01
C MET A 1 3.37 -1.15 -26.05
N ASN A 2 3.11 -2.29 -25.43
CA ASN A 2 1.77 -2.89 -25.35
C ASN A 2 1.34 -2.89 -23.87
N ILE A 3 0.14 -2.44 -23.56
CA ILE A 3 -0.37 -2.31 -22.20
C ILE A 3 -1.53 -3.29 -22.02
N ILE A 4 -1.44 -4.15 -21.01
CA ILE A 4 -2.50 -5.09 -20.64
C ILE A 4 -3.22 -4.52 -19.42
N SER A 5 -4.52 -4.21 -19.57
CA SER A 5 -5.37 -3.79 -18.46
C SER A 5 -6.11 -5.00 -17.89
N ALA A 6 -5.65 -5.50 -16.75
CA ALA A 6 -6.33 -6.56 -15.99
C ALA A 6 -7.39 -5.98 -15.05
N LYS A 7 -8.27 -6.84 -14.50
CA LYS A 7 -9.40 -6.44 -13.65
C LYS A 7 -8.95 -6.00 -12.26
N ASP A 8 -7.94 -6.65 -11.70
CA ASP A 8 -7.42 -6.38 -10.36
C ASP A 8 -5.91 -6.66 -10.26
N HIS A 9 -5.32 -6.38 -9.09
CA HIS A 9 -3.88 -6.54 -8.85
C HIS A 9 -3.44 -8.01 -8.91
N GLY A 10 -4.28 -8.95 -8.48
CA GLY A 10 -3.99 -10.38 -8.50
C GLY A 10 -3.94 -10.93 -9.93
N GLU A 11 -4.89 -10.52 -10.77
CA GLU A 11 -4.88 -10.87 -12.20
C GLU A 11 -3.70 -10.21 -12.94
N SER A 12 -3.36 -8.99 -12.55
CA SER A 12 -2.19 -8.27 -13.09
C SER A 12 -0.89 -9.03 -12.76
N PHE A 13 -0.71 -9.43 -11.49
CA PHE A 13 0.44 -10.24 -11.09
C PHE A 13 0.44 -11.62 -11.74
N LEU A 14 -0.71 -12.27 -11.88
CA LEU A 14 -0.81 -13.55 -12.59
C LEU A 14 -0.40 -13.40 -14.07
N THR A 15 -0.70 -12.28 -14.71
CA THR A 15 -0.27 -11.97 -16.08
C THR A 15 1.25 -11.89 -16.17
N LEU A 16 1.92 -11.32 -15.17
CA LEU A 16 3.37 -11.34 -15.03
C LEU A 16 3.89 -12.76 -14.73
N GLU A 17 3.36 -13.45 -13.71
CA GLU A 17 3.79 -14.78 -13.26
C GLU A 17 3.67 -15.86 -14.36
N THR A 18 2.74 -15.68 -15.30
CA THR A 18 2.52 -16.58 -16.45
C THR A 18 3.27 -16.15 -17.72
N GLY A 19 4.11 -15.12 -17.67
CA GLY A 19 4.93 -14.66 -18.79
C GLY A 19 4.15 -13.93 -19.90
N ARG A 20 2.89 -13.55 -19.65
CA ARG A 20 2.09 -12.76 -20.60
C ARG A 20 2.49 -11.28 -20.61
N ALA A 21 3.11 -10.80 -19.54
CA ALA A 21 3.73 -9.48 -19.44
C ALA A 21 5.17 -9.60 -18.93
N ALA A 22 6.03 -8.66 -19.32
CA ALA A 22 7.41 -8.60 -18.85
C ALA A 22 7.56 -7.84 -17.51
N ALA A 23 6.58 -7.02 -17.15
CA ALA A 23 6.55 -6.25 -15.90
C ALA A 23 5.11 -5.95 -15.48
N PHE A 24 4.92 -5.68 -14.19
CA PHE A 24 3.67 -5.18 -13.62
C PHE A 24 3.98 -3.86 -12.91
N MET A 25 3.43 -2.75 -13.42
CA MET A 25 3.56 -1.42 -12.83
C MET A 25 2.37 -1.16 -11.92
N MET A 26 2.63 -0.85 -10.64
CA MET A 26 1.65 -0.53 -9.61
C MET A 26 2.39 0.10 -8.41
N ASP A 27 1.64 0.58 -7.43
CA ASP A 27 2.11 1.00 -6.12
C ASP A 27 2.99 -0.07 -5.46
N ASP A 28 4.12 0.36 -4.89
CA ASP A 28 5.14 -0.53 -4.34
C ASP A 28 4.57 -1.47 -3.26
N ALA A 29 3.77 -0.96 -2.33
CA ALA A 29 3.13 -1.76 -1.28
C ALA A 29 2.23 -2.86 -1.86
N LEU A 30 1.54 -2.59 -2.99
CA LEU A 30 0.73 -3.59 -3.68
C LEU A 30 1.60 -4.62 -4.40
N LEU A 31 2.71 -4.20 -5.01
CA LEU A 31 3.69 -5.11 -5.61
C LEU A 31 4.28 -6.06 -4.55
N TYR A 32 4.70 -5.55 -3.39
CA TYR A 32 5.17 -6.38 -2.27
C TYR A 32 4.08 -7.34 -1.77
N GLY A 33 2.83 -6.88 -1.72
CA GLY A 33 1.68 -7.71 -1.37
C GLY A 33 1.45 -8.88 -2.34
N GLU A 34 1.54 -8.64 -3.66
CA GLU A 34 1.43 -9.70 -4.67
C GLU A 34 2.66 -10.63 -4.68
N MET A 35 3.86 -10.07 -4.58
CA MET A 35 5.11 -10.84 -4.50
C MET A 35 5.11 -11.80 -3.32
N ALA A 36 4.63 -11.37 -2.16
CA ALA A 36 4.51 -12.24 -0.99
C ALA A 36 3.63 -13.47 -1.27
N LYS A 37 2.54 -13.29 -2.04
CA LYS A 37 1.58 -14.36 -2.37
C LYS A 37 2.05 -15.29 -3.50
N ALA A 38 3.07 -14.89 -4.26
CA ALA A 38 3.59 -15.58 -5.44
C ALA A 38 3.99 -17.04 -5.16
N LYS A 39 4.06 -17.87 -6.21
CA LYS A 39 4.48 -19.27 -6.08
C LYS A 39 5.92 -19.39 -5.58
N ARG A 40 6.80 -18.52 -6.06
CA ARG A 40 8.19 -18.39 -5.62
C ARG A 40 8.51 -16.90 -5.43
N PRO A 41 8.29 -16.34 -4.22
CA PRO A 41 8.52 -14.90 -3.98
C PRO A 41 9.93 -14.42 -4.33
N ALA A 42 10.94 -15.29 -4.18
CA ALA A 42 12.34 -14.98 -4.47
C ALA A 42 12.66 -14.75 -5.97
N ASP A 43 11.74 -15.06 -6.88
CA ASP A 43 11.94 -14.79 -8.31
C ASP A 43 11.65 -13.33 -8.71
N TRP A 44 11.03 -12.58 -7.80
CA TRP A 44 10.45 -11.27 -8.12
C TRP A 44 11.22 -10.16 -7.40
N VAL A 45 11.30 -9.01 -8.06
CA VAL A 45 11.95 -7.83 -7.52
C VAL A 45 11.18 -6.58 -7.95
N VAL A 46 11.00 -5.65 -7.02
CA VAL A 46 10.49 -4.30 -7.32
C VAL A 46 11.68 -3.44 -7.74
N VAL A 47 11.59 -2.83 -8.92
CA VAL A 47 12.67 -2.05 -9.54
C VAL A 47 12.15 -0.76 -10.17
N GLY A 48 13.08 0.10 -10.57
CA GLY A 48 12.78 1.35 -11.27
C GLY A 48 12.71 2.56 -10.34
N THR A 49 12.74 3.74 -10.94
CA THR A 49 12.49 5.00 -10.22
C THR A 49 10.98 5.19 -10.05
N PRO A 50 10.48 5.52 -8.84
CA PRO A 50 9.07 5.84 -8.65
C PRO A 50 8.60 6.91 -9.63
N GLN A 51 7.47 6.67 -10.28
CA GLN A 51 6.88 7.60 -11.25
C GLN A 51 5.94 8.62 -10.59
N SER A 52 5.47 8.30 -9.38
CA SER A 52 4.56 9.12 -8.57
C SER A 52 4.79 8.85 -7.09
N TYR A 53 4.33 9.78 -6.26
CA TYR A 53 4.11 9.59 -4.82
C TYR A 53 2.64 9.81 -4.55
N GLU A 54 1.97 8.83 -3.94
CA GLU A 54 0.52 8.81 -3.84
C GLU A 54 0.07 8.59 -2.39
N ALA A 55 -0.91 9.39 -1.95
CA ALA A 55 -1.43 9.34 -0.59
C ALA A 55 -2.70 8.50 -0.54
N TYR A 56 -2.65 7.36 0.16
CA TYR A 56 -3.84 6.57 0.42
C TYR A 56 -4.70 7.23 1.48
N GLY A 57 -5.99 7.37 1.17
CA GLY A 57 -6.99 7.92 2.09
C GLY A 57 -8.28 7.10 2.09
N CYS A 58 -9.03 7.17 3.19
CA CYS A 58 -10.37 6.61 3.25
C CYS A 58 -11.31 7.43 2.36
N MET A 59 -11.77 6.85 1.24
CA MET A 59 -12.69 7.52 0.34
C MET A 59 -14.09 7.61 0.95
N LEU A 60 -14.71 8.78 0.80
CA LEU A 60 -16.03 9.12 1.35
C LEU A 60 -16.84 9.91 0.32
N ARG A 61 -18.16 9.97 0.50
CA ARG A 61 -19.01 10.81 -0.36
C ARG A 61 -18.61 12.27 -0.20
N LYS A 62 -18.52 12.99 -1.31
CA LYS A 62 -18.32 14.45 -1.28
C LYS A 62 -19.47 15.14 -0.54
N ASP A 63 -19.18 16.36 -0.05
CA ASP A 63 -20.14 17.25 0.62
C ASP A 63 -20.73 16.70 1.95
N ASP A 64 -20.03 15.75 2.58
CA ASP A 64 -20.36 15.22 3.91
C ASP A 64 -19.27 15.57 4.96
N PRO A 65 -19.17 16.86 5.36
CA PRO A 65 -18.10 17.33 6.24
C PRO A 65 -18.20 16.77 7.67
N GLN A 66 -19.41 16.40 8.12
CA GLN A 66 -19.61 15.80 9.43
C GLN A 66 -19.02 14.38 9.47
N PHE A 67 -19.29 13.58 8.44
CA PHE A 67 -18.72 12.24 8.35
C PHE A 67 -17.21 12.29 8.15
N LYS A 68 -16.70 13.18 7.30
CA LYS A 68 -15.26 13.41 7.15
C LYS A 68 -14.60 13.76 8.49
N LYS A 69 -15.17 14.70 9.26
CA LYS A 69 -14.62 15.07 10.58
C LYS A 69 -14.56 13.88 11.55
N LEU A 70 -15.56 13.00 11.52
CA LEU A 70 -15.56 11.79 12.34
C LEU A 70 -14.42 10.83 11.94
N VAL A 71 -14.27 10.58 10.63
CA VAL A 71 -13.20 9.72 10.10
C VAL A 71 -11.82 10.31 10.43
N ASP A 72 -11.61 11.60 10.13
CA ASP A 72 -10.36 12.30 10.41
C ASP A 72 -10.02 12.26 11.90
N THR A 73 -11.01 12.47 12.78
CA THR A 73 -10.79 12.41 14.25
C THR A 73 -10.32 11.01 14.69
N ALA A 74 -10.91 9.95 14.15
CA ALA A 74 -10.52 8.58 14.46
C ALA A 74 -9.10 8.26 13.95
N LEU A 75 -8.81 8.64 12.70
CA LEU A 75 -7.48 8.46 12.09
C LEU A 75 -6.41 9.25 12.84
N ASN A 76 -6.66 10.52 13.16
CA ASN A 76 -5.72 11.36 13.90
C ASN A 76 -5.37 10.73 15.25
N LYS A 77 -6.38 10.25 15.99
CA LYS A 77 -6.15 9.56 17.27
C LYS A 77 -5.30 8.30 17.09
N ALA A 78 -5.58 7.46 16.09
CA ALA A 78 -4.81 6.25 15.84
C ALA A 78 -3.35 6.58 15.46
N MET A 79 -3.15 7.60 14.63
CA MET A 79 -1.83 8.05 14.18
C MET A 79 -1.01 8.63 15.33
N THR A 80 -1.55 9.60 16.07
CA THR A 80 -0.78 10.33 17.10
C THR A 80 -0.60 9.57 18.40
N SER A 81 -1.39 8.51 18.64
CA SER A 81 -1.25 7.66 19.84
C SER A 81 -0.20 6.55 19.71
N GLY A 82 0.38 6.37 18.51
CA GLY A 82 1.27 5.25 18.18
C GLY A 82 0.54 3.94 17.87
N GLU A 83 -0.79 3.92 17.88
CA GLU A 83 -1.58 2.75 17.47
C GLU A 83 -1.38 2.42 15.98
N ALA A 84 -1.33 3.43 15.11
CA ALA A 84 -1.10 3.24 13.68
C ALA A 84 0.27 2.59 13.39
N GLU A 85 1.31 2.92 14.17
CA GLU A 85 2.64 2.29 14.03
C GLU A 85 2.63 0.82 14.45
N LYS A 86 1.86 0.46 15.50
CA LYS A 86 1.64 -0.93 15.89
C LYS A 86 0.89 -1.71 14.81
N ILE A 87 -0.14 -1.10 14.22
CA ILE A 87 -0.89 -1.67 13.09
C ILE A 87 0.06 -1.88 11.90
N TYR A 88 0.89 -0.89 11.56
CA TYR A 88 1.85 -0.98 10.48
C TYR A 88 2.84 -2.13 10.71
N THR A 89 3.44 -2.19 11.91
CA THR A 89 4.37 -3.26 12.29
C THR A 89 3.75 -4.65 12.16
N LYS A 90 2.48 -4.80 12.56
CA LYS A 90 1.74 -6.07 12.42
C LYS A 90 1.60 -6.50 10.96
N TRP A 91 1.26 -5.59 10.06
CA TRP A 91 0.90 -5.95 8.68
C TRP A 91 2.05 -5.93 7.69
N PHE A 92 3.07 -5.11 7.93
CA PHE A 92 4.16 -4.88 6.96
C PHE A 92 5.52 -5.43 7.42
N LEU A 93 5.70 -5.65 8.72
CA LEU A 93 6.99 -6.06 9.30
C LEU A 93 6.94 -7.40 10.02
N ASN A 94 5.78 -8.05 10.12
CA ASN A 94 5.60 -9.34 10.77
C ASN A 94 4.90 -10.35 9.83
N PRO A 95 5.01 -11.66 10.10
CA PRO A 95 4.22 -12.68 9.44
C PRO A 95 2.71 -12.42 9.53
N ILE A 96 2.03 -12.35 8.38
CA ILE A 96 0.58 -12.14 8.28
C ILE A 96 -0.15 -13.39 7.77
N PRO A 97 -1.39 -13.64 8.24
CA PRO A 97 -2.22 -14.73 7.74
C PRO A 97 -2.59 -14.54 6.25
N PRO A 98 -2.95 -15.62 5.53
CA PRO A 98 -3.03 -17.00 6.00
C PRO A 98 -1.72 -17.79 5.87
N LYS A 99 -0.76 -17.33 5.07
CA LYS A 99 0.47 -18.07 4.75
C LYS A 99 1.66 -17.74 5.66
N GLY A 100 1.51 -16.82 6.62
CA GLY A 100 2.60 -16.40 7.51
C GLY A 100 3.70 -15.63 6.77
N LEU A 101 3.35 -14.92 5.70
CA LEU A 101 4.29 -14.17 4.87
C LEU A 101 4.60 -12.82 5.50
N ASN A 102 5.80 -12.31 5.29
CA ASN A 102 6.20 -10.98 5.75
C ASN A 102 6.55 -10.10 4.55
N LEU A 103 5.99 -8.89 4.49
CA LEU A 103 6.24 -7.94 3.41
C LEU A 103 7.62 -7.28 3.53
N ASN A 104 8.19 -7.24 4.75
CA ASN A 104 9.45 -6.55 5.06
C ASN A 104 9.49 -5.11 4.51
N PHE A 105 8.36 -4.39 4.63
CA PHE A 105 8.18 -3.07 4.03
C PHE A 105 8.31 -1.98 5.12
N PRO A 106 9.47 -1.31 5.25
CA PRO A 106 9.72 -0.35 6.33
C PRO A 106 8.84 0.89 6.21
N LEU A 107 8.46 1.45 7.36
CA LEU A 107 7.69 2.69 7.41
C LEU A 107 8.51 3.84 6.82
N SER A 108 7.97 4.50 5.80
CA SER A 108 8.62 5.63 5.13
C SER A 108 8.72 6.86 6.04
N ASP A 109 9.66 7.76 5.73
CA ASP A 109 9.80 8.99 6.49
C ASP A 109 8.61 9.94 6.30
N SER A 110 7.96 9.92 5.12
CA SER A 110 6.71 10.63 4.89
C SER A 110 5.59 10.15 5.81
N MET A 111 5.45 8.83 6.00
CA MET A 111 4.47 8.26 6.92
C MET A 111 4.79 8.56 8.39
N LYS A 112 6.08 8.52 8.78
CA LYS A 112 6.51 8.94 10.14
C LYS A 112 6.15 10.40 10.41
N ALA A 113 6.33 11.29 9.42
CA ALA A 113 5.93 12.68 9.53
C ALA A 113 4.40 12.82 9.65
N LEU A 114 3.65 12.08 8.82
CA LEU A 114 2.20 12.07 8.85
C LEU A 114 1.64 11.59 10.20
N TYR A 115 2.25 10.58 10.82
CA TYR A 115 1.81 10.09 12.14
C TYR A 115 1.98 11.13 13.26
N LYS A 116 2.95 12.04 13.13
CA LYS A 116 3.16 13.15 14.08
C LYS A 116 2.23 14.32 13.81
N ALA A 117 1.96 14.61 12.54
CA ALA A 117 1.12 15.73 12.11
C ALA A 117 0.18 15.28 10.97
N PRO A 118 -0.94 14.60 11.31
CA PRO A 118 -1.89 14.11 10.32
C PRO A 118 -2.47 15.24 9.47
N ASN A 119 -2.63 14.98 8.18
CA ASN A 119 -3.26 15.89 7.22
C ASN A 119 -3.87 15.10 6.06
N ASP A 120 -4.65 15.78 5.23
CA ASP A 120 -5.32 15.24 4.04
C ASP A 120 -4.86 15.92 2.75
N LYS A 121 -3.62 16.44 2.73
CA LYS A 121 -3.05 17.10 1.56
C LYS A 121 -2.48 16.05 0.58
N PRO A 122 -2.65 16.26 -0.74
CA PRO A 122 -1.96 15.42 -1.73
C PRO A 122 -0.44 15.64 -1.66
N PHE A 123 0.32 14.68 -2.20
CA PHE A 123 1.73 14.91 -2.51
C PHE A 123 1.83 15.94 -3.65
N GLU A 124 2.82 16.83 -3.55
CA GLU A 124 3.19 17.81 -4.59
C GLU A 124 4.27 17.25 -5.52
#